data_AF-A0A511NAS4-F1
#
_entry.id   AF-A0A511NAS4-F1
#
_cell.length_a   1.000
_cell.length_b   1.000
_cell.length_c   1.000
_cell.angle_alpha   90.00
_cell.angle_beta   90.00
_cell.angle_gamma   90.00
#
_symmetry.space_group_name_H-M   'P 1'
#
loop_
_entity.id
_entity.type
_entity.pdbx_description
1 polymer ?
#
loop_
_entity_poly.entity_id
_entity_poly.type
_entity_poly.pdbx_seq_one_letter_code
_entity_poly.pdbx_strand_id
1 'polypeptide(L)'
;MHVDLRPKWLMLTGVVLLSSSILLGASDFFNSAVEVLDSVKRQYLVQYGEPMNVMKYLAKCFGEGQQACANVYLQSWKIPDWLKAVHLTNFVLGAVFWWYARIWKPETAYRRQVRVAAGRVDELKEKSTSKPAGTLAMAKVKQ
;
A
#
# COMPACT_ATOMS: atom_id res chain seq x y z
N MET A 1 14.95 15.66 -17.18
CA MET A 1 14.43 15.19 -15.87
C MET A 1 13.42 14.08 -16.16
N HIS A 2 13.76 12.80 -15.95
CA HIS A 2 12.78 11.71 -16.10
C HIS A 2 11.93 11.64 -14.83
N VAL A 3 10.61 11.79 -14.99
CA VAL A 3 9.67 11.63 -13.89
C VAL A 3 9.40 10.14 -13.74
N ASP A 4 9.76 9.55 -12.60
CA ASP A 4 9.41 8.17 -12.30
C ASP A 4 7.89 8.02 -12.21
N LEU A 5 7.27 7.46 -13.26
CA LEU A 5 5.82 7.22 -13.32
C LEU A 5 5.39 5.93 -12.59
N ARG A 6 6.35 5.08 -12.18
CA ARG A 6 6.10 3.79 -11.51
C ARG A 6 5.09 3.88 -10.35
N PRO A 7 5.14 4.89 -9.46
CA PRO A 7 4.20 4.99 -8.34
C PRO A 7 2.78 5.31 -8.79
N LYS A 8 2.62 6.08 -9.87
CA LYS A 8 1.31 6.39 -10.45
C LYS A 8 0.69 5.13 -11.06
N TRP A 9 1.48 4.32 -11.77
CA TRP A 9 1.03 3.04 -12.32
C TRP A 9 0.70 2.01 -11.23
N LEU A 10 1.54 1.92 -10.19
CA LEU A 10 1.25 1.09 -9.00
C LEU A 10 -0.02 1.53 -8.28
N MET A 11 -0.25 2.84 -8.15
CA MET A 11 -1.49 3.35 -7.57
C MET A 11 -2.71 2.99 -8.42
N LEU A 12 -2.63 3.19 -9.74
CA LEU A 12 -3.72 2.89 -10.66
C LEU A 12 -4.07 1.39 -10.63
N THR A 13 -3.06 0.53 -10.75
CA THR A 13 -3.24 -0.94 -10.68
C THR A 13 -3.78 -1.37 -9.33
N GLY A 14 -3.27 -0.80 -8.23
CA GLY A 14 -3.79 -1.07 -6.88
C GLY A 14 -5.27 -0.69 -6.73
N VAL A 15 -5.66 0.47 -7.22
CA VAL A 15 -7.07 0.92 -7.21
C VAL A 15 -7.93 0.01 -8.08
N VAL A 16 -7.51 -0.35 -9.28
CA VAL A 16 -8.26 -1.26 -10.17
C VAL A 16 -8.49 -2.61 -9.51
N LEU A 17 -7.45 -3.22 -8.92
CA LEU A 17 -7.55 -4.51 -8.21
C LEU A 17 -8.49 -4.45 -7.00
N LEU A 18 -8.41 -3.37 -6.20
CA LEU A 18 -9.34 -3.15 -5.09
C LEU A 18 -10.78 -3.01 -5.59
N SER A 19 -10.97 -2.20 -6.63
CA SER A 19 -12.29 -1.89 -7.20
C SER A 19 -12.93 -3.15 -7.78
N SER A 20 -12.17 -3.95 -8.55
CA SER A 20 -12.66 -5.21 -9.11
C SER A 20 -13.02 -6.22 -8.02
N SER A 21 -12.22 -6.28 -6.94
CA SER A 21 -12.49 -7.19 -5.82
C SER A 21 -13.75 -6.79 -5.06
N ILE A 22 -13.96 -5.49 -4.85
CA ILE A 22 -15.14 -4.97 -4.16
C ILE A 22 -16.39 -5.12 -5.03
N LEU A 23 -16.35 -4.65 -6.27
CA LEU A 23 -17.53 -4.65 -7.15
C LEU A 23 -18.03 -6.06 -7.49
N LEU A 24 -17.11 -7.01 -7.70
CA LEU A 24 -17.47 -8.36 -8.13
C LEU A 24 -17.59 -9.34 -6.96
N GLY A 25 -16.83 -9.13 -5.87
CA GLY A 25 -16.78 -10.08 -4.76
C GLY A 25 -17.56 -9.65 -3.52
N ALA A 26 -17.69 -8.34 -3.26
CA ALA A 26 -18.21 -7.89 -1.98
C ALA A 26 -19.72 -8.09 -1.85
N SER A 27 -20.51 -7.91 -2.91
CA SER A 27 -21.97 -8.12 -2.86
C SER A 27 -22.31 -9.54 -2.40
N ASP A 28 -21.67 -10.53 -2.99
CA ASP A 28 -21.95 -11.95 -2.72
C ASP A 28 -21.45 -12.37 -1.35
N PHE A 29 -20.28 -11.84 -0.96
CA PHE A 29 -19.74 -12.04 0.38
C PHE A 29 -20.65 -11.42 1.44
N PHE A 30 -21.11 -10.17 1.27
CA PHE A 30 -21.98 -9.49 2.22
C PHE A 30 -23.32 -10.21 2.37
N ASN A 31 -23.95 -10.63 1.27
CA ASN A 31 -25.19 -11.40 1.33
C ASN A 31 -25.01 -12.71 2.12
N SER A 32 -23.94 -13.45 1.82
CA SER A 32 -23.61 -14.71 2.52
C SER A 32 -23.28 -14.48 4.01
N ALA A 33 -22.58 -13.39 4.32
CA ALA A 33 -22.21 -13.04 5.69
C ALA A 33 -23.42 -12.60 6.52
N VAL A 34 -24.37 -11.87 5.92
CA VAL A 34 -25.64 -11.50 6.56
C VAL A 34 -26.49 -12.74 6.85
N GLU A 35 -26.60 -13.68 5.90
CA GLU A 35 -27.29 -14.95 6.13
C GLU A 35 -26.72 -15.72 7.33
N VAL A 36 -25.38 -15.84 7.40
CA VAL A 36 -24.71 -16.47 8.55
C VAL A 36 -25.00 -15.71 9.84
N LEU A 37 -24.87 -14.38 9.82
CA LEU A 37 -25.10 -13.55 11.00
C LEU A 37 -26.53 -13.67 11.53
N ASP A 38 -27.52 -13.69 10.64
CA ASP A 38 -28.92 -13.88 11.02
C ASP A 38 -29.16 -15.28 11.59
N SER A 39 -28.50 -16.32 11.05
CA SER A 39 -28.58 -17.67 11.59
C SER A 39 -28.01 -17.73 13.03
N VAL A 40 -26.86 -17.09 13.26
CA VAL A 40 -26.23 -17.02 14.59
C VAL A 40 -27.10 -16.23 15.55
N LYS A 41 -27.67 -15.11 15.10
CA LYS A 41 -28.57 -14.29 15.92
C LYS A 41 -29.81 -15.08 16.37
N ARG A 42 -30.39 -15.89 15.48
CA ARG A 42 -31.54 -16.77 15.80
C ARG A 42 -31.13 -17.84 16.81
N GLN A 43 -30.00 -18.50 16.62
CA GLN A 43 -29.50 -19.52 17.56
C GLN A 43 -29.20 -18.92 18.93
N TYR A 44 -28.58 -17.74 18.97
CA TYR A 44 -28.28 -17.04 20.22
C TYR A 44 -29.56 -16.68 20.99
N LEU A 45 -30.59 -16.17 20.30
CA LEU A 45 -31.88 -15.84 20.92
C LEU A 45 -32.57 -17.08 21.50
N VAL A 46 -32.52 -18.22 20.80
CA VAL A 46 -33.08 -19.49 21.27
C VAL A 46 -32.31 -20.01 22.49
N GLN A 47 -30.99 -19.86 22.52
CA GLN A 47 -30.14 -20.41 23.58
C GLN A 47 -30.13 -19.57 24.86
N TYR A 48 -30.12 -18.23 24.72
CA TYR A 48 -29.94 -17.31 25.84
C TYR A 48 -31.18 -16.47 26.16
N GLY A 49 -32.22 -16.49 25.32
CA GLY A 49 -33.44 -15.70 25.52
C GLY A 49 -33.27 -14.19 25.33
N GLU A 50 -32.08 -13.73 24.93
CA GLU A 50 -31.74 -12.31 24.78
C GLU A 50 -31.21 -11.99 23.37
N PRO A 51 -31.42 -10.75 22.87
CA PRO A 51 -30.89 -10.34 21.57
C PRO A 51 -29.35 -10.25 21.60
N MET A 52 -28.71 -10.86 20.61
CA MET A 52 -27.25 -10.82 20.46
C MET A 52 -26.74 -9.41 20.15
N ASN A 53 -25.71 -8.95 20.88
CA ASN A 53 -24.95 -7.77 20.51
C ASN A 53 -23.98 -8.11 19.36
N VAL A 54 -24.35 -7.70 18.14
CA VAL A 54 -23.59 -7.99 16.92
C VAL A 54 -22.16 -7.46 16.97
N MET A 55 -21.96 -6.22 17.47
CA MET A 55 -20.62 -5.62 17.51
C MET A 55 -19.69 -6.37 18.46
N LYS A 56 -20.20 -6.79 19.63
CA LYS A 56 -19.42 -7.58 20.59
C LYS A 56 -19.11 -8.98 20.04
N TYR A 57 -20.05 -9.60 19.33
CA TYR A 57 -19.84 -10.87 18.66
C TYR A 57 -18.76 -10.78 17.58
N LEU A 58 -18.85 -9.80 16.68
CA LEU A 58 -17.86 -9.61 15.61
C LEU A 58 -16.48 -9.28 16.17
N ALA A 59 -16.39 -8.43 17.19
CA ALA A 59 -15.13 -8.12 17.86
C ALA A 59 -14.49 -9.37 18.48
N LYS A 60 -15.29 -10.27 19.06
CA LYS A 60 -14.80 -11.54 19.60
C LYS A 60 -14.36 -12.50 18.50
N CYS A 61 -15.19 -12.64 17.47
CA CYS A 61 -14.98 -13.53 16.33
C CYS A 61 -13.70 -13.18 15.55
N PHE A 62 -13.48 -11.90 15.24
CA PHE A 62 -12.33 -11.44 14.45
C PHE A 62 -11.14 -10.97 15.31
N GLY A 63 -11.38 -10.49 16.53
CA GLY A 63 -10.35 -9.90 17.40
C GLY A 63 -9.67 -10.89 18.34
N GLU A 64 -10.39 -11.88 18.87
CA GLU A 64 -9.83 -12.87 19.81
C GLU A 64 -9.26 -14.12 19.09
N GLY A 65 -9.10 -14.06 17.76
CA GLY A 65 -8.40 -15.09 17.01
C GLY A 65 -9.14 -16.43 16.89
N GLN A 66 -10.47 -16.43 17.00
CA GLN A 66 -11.28 -17.61 16.70
C GLN A 66 -11.29 -17.89 15.19
N GLN A 67 -10.22 -18.53 14.69
CA GLN A 67 -10.08 -18.91 13.28
C GLN A 67 -11.28 -19.69 12.76
N ALA A 68 -11.91 -20.49 13.62
CA ALA A 68 -13.14 -21.21 13.31
C ALA A 68 -14.24 -20.26 12.83
N CYS A 69 -14.41 -19.10 13.45
CA CYS A 69 -15.44 -18.14 13.10
C CYS A 69 -15.19 -17.52 11.72
N ALA A 70 -13.96 -17.07 11.45
CA ALA A 70 -13.57 -16.57 10.13
C ALA A 70 -13.73 -17.62 9.03
N ASN A 71 -13.43 -18.89 9.32
CA ASN A 71 -13.62 -19.98 8.38
C ASN A 71 -15.09 -20.23 8.03
N VAL A 72 -16.03 -20.10 8.98
CA VAL A 72 -17.47 -20.21 8.69
C VAL A 72 -17.90 -19.15 7.67
N TYR A 73 -17.45 -17.90 7.83
CA TYR A 73 -17.76 -16.82 6.89
C TYR A 73 -17.11 -17.02 5.51
N LEU A 74 -15.91 -17.60 5.44
CA LEU A 74 -15.26 -17.92 4.17
C LEU A 74 -15.90 -19.12 3.46
N GLN A 75 -16.37 -20.11 4.23
CA GLN A 75 -17.06 -21.29 3.70
C GLN A 75 -18.48 -20.96 3.26
N SER A 76 -19.17 -20.04 3.95
CA SER A 76 -20.52 -19.61 3.56
C SER A 76 -20.54 -18.82 2.26
N TRP A 77 -19.40 -18.27 1.83
CA TRP A 77 -19.29 -17.59 0.55
C TRP A 77 -19.52 -18.57 -0.62
N LYS A 78 -20.67 -18.44 -1.27
CA LYS A 78 -21.20 -19.35 -2.32
C LYS A 78 -20.52 -19.19 -3.69
N ILE A 79 -19.18 -19.11 -3.71
CA ILE A 79 -18.39 -19.07 -4.95
C ILE A 79 -17.33 -20.19 -4.95
N PRO A 80 -16.79 -20.58 -6.12
CA PRO A 80 -15.70 -21.56 -6.18
C PRO A 80 -14.46 -21.09 -5.42
N ASP A 81 -13.74 -22.01 -4.77
CA ASP A 81 -12.59 -21.65 -3.92
C ASP A 81 -11.46 -20.95 -4.68
N TRP A 82 -11.25 -21.29 -5.96
CA TRP A 82 -10.28 -20.59 -6.81
C TRP A 82 -10.66 -19.12 -7.00
N LEU A 83 -11.96 -18.82 -7.12
CA LEU A 83 -12.46 -17.46 -7.29
C LEU A 83 -12.34 -16.67 -5.97
N LYS A 84 -12.59 -17.32 -4.82
CA LYS A 84 -12.31 -16.73 -3.49
C LYS A 84 -10.84 -16.31 -3.38
N ALA A 85 -9.93 -17.20 -3.77
CA ALA A 85 -8.50 -16.93 -3.75
C ALA A 85 -8.14 -15.75 -4.65
N VAL A 86 -8.71 -15.67 -5.85
CA VAL A 86 -8.51 -14.52 -6.76
C VAL A 86 -9.01 -13.21 -6.15
N HIS A 87 -10.20 -13.18 -5.55
CA HIS A 87 -10.72 -11.96 -4.92
C HIS A 87 -9.88 -11.53 -3.72
N LEU A 88 -9.50 -12.47 -2.85
CA LEU A 88 -8.68 -12.17 -1.67
C LEU A 88 -7.27 -11.70 -2.07
N THR A 89 -6.65 -12.35 -3.05
CA THR A 89 -5.33 -11.94 -3.54
C THR A 89 -5.37 -10.58 -4.22
N ASN A 90 -6.37 -10.32 -5.06
CA ASN A 90 -6.56 -9.00 -5.68
C ASN A 90 -6.80 -7.91 -4.62
N PHE A 91 -7.59 -8.19 -3.58
CA PHE A 91 -7.82 -7.25 -2.50
C PHE A 91 -6.54 -6.94 -1.73
N VAL A 92 -5.78 -7.97 -1.33
CA VAL A 92 -4.53 -7.82 -0.58
C VAL A 92 -3.46 -7.12 -1.42
N LEU A 93 -3.21 -7.59 -2.64
CA LEU A 93 -2.24 -6.96 -3.55
C LEU A 93 -2.64 -5.54 -3.91
N GLY A 94 -3.93 -5.30 -4.14
CA GLY A 94 -4.45 -3.97 -4.42
C GLY A 94 -4.21 -3.00 -3.26
N ALA A 95 -4.46 -3.44 -2.02
CA ALA A 95 -4.16 -2.68 -0.81
C ALA A 95 -2.66 -2.40 -0.65
N VAL A 96 -1.80 -3.40 -0.88
CA VAL A 96 -0.35 -3.26 -0.81
C VAL A 96 0.16 -2.27 -1.87
N PHE A 97 -0.28 -2.38 -3.13
CA PHE A 97 0.14 -1.47 -4.19
C PHE A 97 -0.34 -0.05 -3.97
N TRP A 98 -1.59 0.13 -3.54
CA TRP A 98 -2.12 1.45 -3.20
C TRP A 98 -1.35 2.08 -2.04
N TRP A 99 -1.09 1.31 -0.97
CA TRP A 99 -0.35 1.77 0.20
C TRP A 99 1.11 2.10 -0.14
N TYR A 100 1.79 1.20 -0.85
CA TYR A 100 3.17 1.38 -1.30
C TYR A 100 3.32 2.60 -2.20
N ALA A 101 2.39 2.80 -3.15
CA ALA A 101 2.39 3.96 -4.03
C ALA A 101 2.21 5.29 -3.28
N ARG A 102 1.50 5.30 -2.14
CA ARG A 102 1.39 6.49 -1.28
C ARG A 102 2.69 6.80 -0.52
N ILE A 103 3.38 5.77 -0.05
CA ILE A 103 4.64 5.93 0.70
C ILE A 103 5.77 6.32 -0.25
N TRP A 104 5.81 5.73 -1.44
CA TRP A 104 6.88 5.95 -2.40
C TRP A 104 6.75 7.32 -3.09
N LYS A 105 7.53 8.31 -2.61
CA LYS A 105 7.61 9.66 -3.17
C LYS A 105 8.97 9.89 -3.84
N PRO A 106 9.11 9.55 -5.15
CA PRO A 106 10.40 9.63 -5.83
C PRO A 106 10.89 11.08 -5.94
N GLU A 107 9.97 12.04 -6.04
CA GLU A 107 10.29 13.46 -6.11
C GLU A 107 11.01 13.96 -4.85
N THR A 108 10.62 13.49 -3.66
CA THR A 108 11.29 13.86 -2.41
C THR A 108 12.69 13.27 -2.31
N ALA A 109 12.88 12.04 -2.76
CA ALA A 109 14.19 11.40 -2.80
C ALA A 109 15.12 12.09 -3.80
N TYR A 110 14.63 12.40 -4.99
CA TYR A 110 15.38 13.12 -6.02
C TYR A 110 15.75 14.54 -5.58
N ARG A 111 14.81 15.32 -5.03
CA ARG A 111 15.10 16.67 -4.50
C ARG A 111 16.14 16.65 -3.37
N ARG A 112 16.18 15.57 -2.56
CA ARG A 112 17.20 15.39 -1.53
C ARG A 112 18.57 15.13 -2.15
N GLN A 113 18.66 14.26 -3.16
CA GLN A 113 19.92 14.00 -3.88
C GLN A 113 20.45 15.25 -4.58
N VAL A 114 19.59 16.01 -5.25
CA VAL A 114 19.99 17.27 -5.92
C VAL A 114 20.51 18.29 -4.91
N ARG A 115 19.87 18.44 -3.75
CA ARG A 115 20.37 19.35 -2.68
C ARG A 115 21.75 18.93 -2.15
N VAL A 116 21.96 17.64 -1.92
CA VAL A 116 23.26 17.11 -1.45
C VAL A 116 24.34 17.29 -2.52
N ALA A 117 24.00 17.06 -3.79
CA ALA A 117 24.93 17.28 -4.91
C ALA A 117 25.26 18.77 -5.10
N ALA A 118 24.28 19.66 -4.99
CA ALA A 118 24.50 21.11 -5.05
C ALA A 118 25.44 21.59 -3.93
N GLY A 119 25.22 21.15 -2.69
CA GLY A 119 26.11 21.48 -1.57
C GLY A 119 27.55 21.00 -1.78
N ARG A 120 27.76 19.83 -2.41
CA ARG A 120 29.11 19.36 -2.78
C ARG A 120 29.76 20.21 -3.86
N VAL A 121 28.98 20.69 -4.84
CA VAL A 121 29.49 21.57 -5.90
C VAL A 121 29.91 22.92 -5.31
N ASP A 122 29.13 23.45 -4.36
CA ASP A 122 29.48 24.70 -3.67
C ASP A 122 30.76 24.54 -2.83
N GLU A 123 30.90 23.44 -2.08
CA GLU A 123 32.12 23.15 -1.31
C GLU A 123 33.36 22.94 -2.19
N LEU A 124 33.21 22.31 -3.36
CA LEU A 124 34.28 22.16 -4.34
C LEU A 124 34.68 23.49 -4.97
N LYS A 125 33.70 24.36 -5.25
CA LYS A 125 33.94 25.68 -5.82
C LYS A 125 34.75 26.55 -4.86
N GLU A 126 34.41 26.51 -3.57
CA GLU A 126 35.11 27.22 -2.49
C GLU A 126 36.56 26.74 -2.31
N LYS A 127 36.83 25.44 -2.51
CA LYS A 127 38.19 24.86 -2.52
C LYS A 127 38.98 25.17 -3.80
N SER A 128 38.32 25.32 -4.95
CA SER A 128 38.96 25.64 -6.25
C SER A 128 39.33 27.11 -6.43
N THR A 129 38.84 28.01 -5.57
CA THR A 129 39.21 29.44 -5.56
C THR A 129 40.63 29.72 -5.06
N SER A 130 41.38 28.70 -4.64
CA SER A 130 42.84 28.81 -4.53
C SER A 130 43.43 28.96 -5.94
N LYS A 131 43.99 30.14 -6.24
CA LYS A 131 44.64 30.43 -7.53
C LYS A 131 45.57 29.29 -7.92
N PRO A 132 45.55 28.77 -9.17
CA PRO A 132 46.54 27.80 -9.60
C PRO A 132 47.93 28.45 -9.46
N ALA A 133 48.72 27.93 -8.52
CA ALA A 133 50.09 28.37 -8.33
C ALA A 133 50.93 27.89 -9.50
N GLY A 134 51.16 28.80 -10.46
CA GLY A 134 52.26 28.71 -11.40
C GLY A 134 51.92 28.15 -12.78
N THR A 135 51.47 29.01 -13.69
CA THR A 135 51.76 28.89 -15.14
C THR A 135 51.67 30.26 -15.82
N LEU A 136 52.56 31.20 -15.46
CA LEU A 136 52.90 32.35 -16.31
C LEU A 136 54.38 32.72 -16.08
N ALA A 137 55.29 31.80 -16.45
CA ALA A 137 56.64 32.22 -16.80
C ALA A 137 56.57 32.80 -18.22
N MET A 138 56.44 34.12 -18.31
CA MET A 138 56.53 34.88 -19.56
C MET A 138 57.86 34.52 -20.26
N ALA A 139 57.78 33.79 -21.38
CA ALA A 139 58.92 33.61 -22.27
C ALA A 139 59.31 34.96 -22.85
N LYS A 140 60.40 35.55 -22.34
CA LYS A 140 61.03 36.75 -22.90
C LYS A 140 61.52 36.40 -24.32
N VAL A 141 60.80 36.87 -25.34
CA VAL A 141 61.30 36.90 -26.72
C VAL A 141 62.40 37.97 -26.75
N LYS A 142 63.66 37.54 -26.91
CA LYS A 142 64.79 38.44 -27.21
C LYS A 142 64.65 38.91 -28.66
N GLN A 143 64.57 40.22 -28.86
CA GLN A 143 64.93 40.90 -30.12
C GLN A 143 66.44 40.96 -30.25
#